data_AF-A0A0F8QE21-F1
#
_entry.id   AF-A0A0F8QE21-F1
#
_cell.length_a   1.000
_cell.length_b   1.000
_cell.length_c   1.000
_cell.angle_alpha   90.00
_cell.angle_beta   90.00
_cell.angle_gamma   90.00
#
_symmetry.space_group_name_H-M   'P 1'
#
loop_
_entity.id
_entity.type
_entity.pdbx_description
1 polymer ?
#
loop_
_entity_poly.entity_id
_entity_poly.type
_entity_poly.pdbx_seq_one_letter_code
_entity_poly.pdbx_strand_id
1 'polypeptide(L)'
;MTKILVLTACLIALSGVAAACDCGTNECRSPGYWKNHADSWPVQCIEIGGISYSKTAAIEIMQKPVKGDKTYTMFDALVAARLNVANNCHSCQIDNTIEDADQWMGAIPYFGPVGSGVKASSDAWQKRTEIEKCSIPSGEYLYKKLDAYNNGQL
;
A
#
# COMPACT_ATOMS: atom_id res chain seq x y z
N MET A 1 -37.31 11.26 17.91
CA MET A 1 -36.27 12.02 17.19
C MET A 1 -35.16 11.06 16.80
N THR A 2 -35.35 10.38 15.68
CA THR A 2 -34.44 9.35 15.18
C THR A 2 -33.29 10.04 14.46
N LYS A 3 -32.09 10.05 15.07
CA LYS A 3 -30.89 10.58 14.44
C LYS A 3 -30.49 9.64 13.30
N ILE A 4 -30.68 10.10 12.07
CA ILE A 4 -30.18 9.46 10.86
C ILE A 4 -28.65 9.59 10.90
N LEU A 5 -27.96 8.51 11.23
CA LEU A 5 -26.52 8.37 11.01
C LEU A 5 -26.34 8.15 9.50
N VAL A 6 -26.00 9.21 8.78
CA VAL A 6 -25.58 9.14 7.38
C VAL A 6 -24.18 8.53 7.36
N LEU A 7 -24.11 7.19 7.35
CA LEU A 7 -22.91 6.46 6.94
C LEU A 7 -22.77 6.70 5.43
N THR A 8 -21.94 7.67 5.07
CA THR A 8 -21.62 7.93 3.66
C THR A 8 -20.75 6.77 3.19
N ALA A 9 -21.39 5.83 2.49
CA ALA A 9 -20.73 4.71 1.85
C ALA A 9 -19.75 5.24 0.80
N CYS A 10 -18.50 4.80 0.88
CA CYS A 10 -17.54 4.90 -0.22
C CYS A 10 -18.11 4.03 -1.35
N LEU A 11 -18.85 4.65 -2.29
CA LEU A 11 -19.41 3.95 -3.43
C LEU A 11 -18.26 3.46 -4.31
N ILE A 12 -18.04 2.15 -4.31
CA ILE A 12 -17.20 1.49 -5.32
C ILE A 12 -18.14 1.19 -6.49
N ALA A 13 -17.98 1.93 -7.59
CA ALA A 13 -18.61 1.57 -8.84
C ALA A 13 -17.99 0.26 -9.35
N LEU A 14 -18.79 -0.82 -9.40
CA LEU A 14 -18.38 -2.03 -10.12
C LEU A 14 -18.55 -1.79 -11.62
N SER A 15 -17.50 -1.29 -12.27
CA SER A 15 -17.34 -1.43 -13.72
C SER A 15 -16.59 -2.72 -14.01
N GLY A 16 -17.33 -3.78 -14.35
CA GLY A 16 -16.77 -4.97 -14.97
C GLY A 16 -16.28 -4.64 -16.37
N VAL A 17 -14.99 -4.34 -16.50
CA VAL A 17 -14.27 -4.36 -17.77
C VAL A 17 -13.09 -5.30 -17.60
N ALA A 18 -13.03 -6.34 -18.42
CA ALA A 18 -11.80 -7.10 -18.60
C ALA A 18 -10.81 -6.16 -19.30
N ALA A 19 -10.03 -5.43 -18.51
CA ALA A 19 -8.96 -4.59 -19.01
C ALA A 19 -7.90 -5.52 -19.62
N ALA A 20 -7.72 -5.44 -20.94
CA ALA A 20 -6.44 -5.82 -21.52
C ALA A 20 -5.36 -5.06 -20.73
N CYS A 21 -4.30 -5.76 -20.34
CA CYS A 21 -3.11 -5.19 -19.69
C CYS A 21 -2.61 -4.00 -20.53
N ASP A 22 -3.08 -2.80 -20.22
CA ASP A 22 -2.48 -1.57 -20.69
C ASP A 22 -1.20 -1.44 -19.88
N CYS A 23 -0.05 -1.63 -20.52
CA CYS A 23 1.21 -1.22 -19.93
C CYS A 23 1.18 0.30 -19.93
N GLY A 24 0.67 0.88 -18.83
CA GLY A 24 0.40 2.29 -18.74
C GLY A 24 1.59 3.11 -19.24
N THR A 25 1.34 3.97 -20.22
CA THR A 25 2.34 4.88 -20.79
C THR A 25 2.73 6.03 -19.86
N ASN A 26 2.27 5.99 -18.60
CA ASN A 26 2.52 7.00 -17.59
C ASN A 26 3.67 6.58 -16.68
N GLU A 27 4.63 7.49 -16.46
CA GLU A 27 5.76 7.30 -15.57
C GLU A 27 5.28 7.12 -14.11
N CYS A 28 5.32 5.87 -13.62
CA CYS A 28 5.19 5.61 -12.18
C CYS A 28 6.17 6.47 -11.39
N ARG A 29 5.73 6.92 -10.21
CA ARG A 29 6.51 7.81 -9.33
C ARG A 29 6.97 7.06 -8.09
N SER A 30 8.19 7.33 -7.67
CA SER A 30 8.81 6.69 -6.50
C SER A 30 8.17 7.15 -5.19
N PRO A 31 8.34 6.40 -4.07
CA PRO A 31 7.93 6.86 -2.75
C PRO A 31 8.53 8.22 -2.37
N GLY A 32 9.77 8.48 -2.81
CA GLY A 32 10.44 9.76 -2.62
C GLY A 32 9.78 10.93 -3.33
N TYR A 33 9.20 10.72 -4.53
CA TYR A 33 8.41 11.73 -5.20
C TYR A 33 7.15 12.05 -4.40
N TRP A 34 6.34 11.03 -4.08
CA TRP A 34 5.05 11.21 -3.45
C TRP A 34 5.12 11.95 -2.11
N LYS A 35 6.08 11.59 -1.23
CA LYS A 35 6.21 12.26 0.07
C LYS A 35 6.71 13.71 0.03
N ASN A 36 7.27 14.13 -1.11
CA ASN A 36 7.79 15.49 -1.31
C ASN A 36 6.90 16.34 -2.24
N HIS A 37 5.83 15.76 -2.81
CA HIS A 37 4.92 16.44 -3.75
C HIS A 37 3.45 16.24 -3.34
N ALA A 38 3.07 16.77 -2.17
CA ALA A 38 1.72 16.62 -1.62
C ALA A 38 0.60 17.16 -2.53
N ASP A 39 0.91 18.14 -3.38
CA ASP A 39 -0.04 18.74 -4.32
C ASP A 39 -0.34 17.82 -5.51
N SER A 40 0.55 16.86 -5.79
CA SER A 40 0.35 15.87 -6.85
C SER A 40 -0.55 14.70 -6.43
N TRP A 41 -0.88 14.55 -5.15
CA TRP A 41 -1.68 13.42 -4.66
C TRP A 41 -3.10 13.48 -5.24
N PRO A 42 -3.55 12.46 -5.99
CA PRO A 42 -4.90 12.45 -6.59
C PRO A 42 -6.03 12.25 -5.55
N VAL A 43 -5.69 11.89 -4.31
CA VAL A 43 -6.63 11.59 -3.22
C VAL A 43 -6.25 12.31 -1.93
N GLN A 44 -7.23 12.59 -1.08
CA GLN A 44 -7.02 13.23 0.24
C GLN A 44 -6.85 12.24 1.39
N CYS A 45 -7.27 10.98 1.19
CA CYS A 45 -7.10 9.90 2.14
C CYS A 45 -6.63 8.64 1.40
N ILE A 46 -5.89 7.79 2.09
CA ILE A 46 -5.40 6.51 1.58
C ILE A 46 -5.57 5.45 2.66
N GLU A 47 -6.05 4.28 2.27
CA GLU A 47 -6.12 3.14 3.18
C GLU A 47 -4.83 2.31 3.07
N ILE A 48 -4.31 1.82 4.19
CA ILE A 48 -3.16 0.91 4.25
C ILE A 48 -3.43 -0.11 5.34
N GLY A 49 -3.53 -1.40 4.97
CA GLY A 49 -3.82 -2.48 5.91
C GLY A 49 -5.14 -2.31 6.65
N GLY A 50 -6.17 -1.81 5.98
CA GLY A 50 -7.49 -1.55 6.57
C GLY A 50 -7.57 -0.30 7.47
N ILE A 51 -6.49 0.49 7.59
CA ILE A 51 -6.49 1.76 8.32
C ILE A 51 -6.49 2.92 7.33
N SER A 52 -7.41 3.87 7.50
CA SER A 52 -7.47 5.09 6.69
C SER A 52 -6.56 6.17 7.27
N TYR A 53 -5.67 6.70 6.44
CA TYR A 53 -4.78 7.82 6.76
C TYR A 53 -5.16 9.04 5.92
N SER A 54 -5.17 10.21 6.55
CA SER A 54 -5.19 11.47 5.80
C SER A 54 -3.88 11.63 5.02
N LYS A 55 -3.91 12.39 3.92
CA LYS A 55 -2.72 12.73 3.14
C LYS A 55 -1.57 13.24 4.03
N THR A 56 -1.88 14.18 4.93
CA THR A 56 -0.87 14.75 5.84
C THR A 56 -0.29 13.68 6.77
N ALA A 57 -1.12 12.84 7.39
CA ALA A 57 -0.64 11.78 8.27
C ALA A 57 0.20 10.73 7.53
N ALA A 58 -0.21 10.34 6.32
CA ALA A 58 0.55 9.43 5.49
C ALA A 58 1.93 10.01 5.12
N ILE A 59 1.99 11.28 4.71
CA ILE A 59 3.26 11.96 4.41
C ILE A 59 4.17 12.03 5.64
N GLU A 60 3.63 12.40 6.81
CA GLU A 60 4.40 12.42 8.07
C GLU A 60 5.00 11.05 8.39
N ILE A 61 4.25 9.97 8.15
CA ILE A 61 4.75 8.59 8.32
C ILE A 61 5.84 8.27 7.28
N MET A 62 5.65 8.64 6.01
CA MET A 62 6.64 8.40 4.95
C MET A 62 7.95 9.19 5.12
N GLN A 63 7.93 10.23 5.93
CA GLN A 63 9.11 11.01 6.29
C GLN A 63 9.89 10.40 7.47
N LYS A 64 9.33 9.41 8.17
CA LYS A 64 10.04 8.74 9.28
C LYS A 64 11.20 7.89 8.75
N PRO A 65 12.28 7.72 9.54
CA PRO A 65 13.36 6.82 9.19
C PRO A 65 12.86 5.37 9.06
N VAL A 66 13.16 4.73 7.92
CA VAL A 66 12.83 3.31 7.68
C VAL A 66 13.74 2.32 8.42
N LYS A 67 14.79 2.81 9.10
CA LYS A 67 15.79 1.95 9.73
C LYS A 67 15.24 1.30 11.00
N GLY A 68 15.30 -0.03 11.06
CA GLY A 68 14.98 -0.81 12.28
C GLY A 68 13.56 -1.36 12.34
N ASP A 69 12.64 -0.82 11.55
CA ASP A 69 11.26 -1.31 11.45
C ASP A 69 10.81 -1.30 9.98
N LYS A 70 10.59 -2.51 9.46
CA LYS A 70 10.22 -2.78 8.07
C LYS A 70 8.77 -2.45 7.75
N THR A 71 7.93 -2.19 8.74
CA THR A 71 6.58 -1.69 8.47
C THR A 71 6.61 -0.30 7.84
N TYR A 72 7.58 0.56 8.16
CA TYR A 72 7.78 1.83 7.45
C TYR A 72 8.27 1.62 6.00
N THR A 73 9.12 0.62 5.77
CA THR A 73 9.55 0.24 4.42
C THR A 73 8.35 -0.21 3.57
N MET A 74 7.48 -1.05 4.13
CA MET A 74 6.26 -1.50 3.45
C MET A 74 5.27 -0.34 3.24
N PHE A 75 5.07 0.50 4.25
CA PHE A 75 4.15 1.64 4.19
C PHE A 75 4.52 2.60 3.05
N ASP A 76 5.79 3.00 2.95
CA ASP A 76 6.27 3.89 1.88
C ASP A 76 5.99 3.30 0.48
N ALA A 77 6.32 2.03 0.29
CA ALA A 77 6.17 1.35 -1.00
C ALA A 77 4.69 1.16 -1.38
N LEU A 78 3.84 0.78 -0.42
CA LEU A 78 2.42 0.53 -0.65
C LEU A 78 1.64 1.83 -0.88
N VAL A 79 1.95 2.91 -0.13
CA VAL A 79 1.37 4.23 -0.38
C VAL A 79 1.71 4.71 -1.79
N ALA A 80 2.99 4.62 -2.19
CA ALA A 80 3.41 5.00 -3.53
C ALA A 80 2.71 4.18 -4.62
N ALA A 81 2.54 2.87 -4.40
CA ALA A 81 1.92 2.00 -5.38
C ALA A 81 0.43 2.34 -5.59
N ARG A 82 -0.30 2.53 -4.49
CA ARG A 82 -1.70 2.96 -4.54
C ARG A 82 -1.87 4.34 -5.20
N LEU A 83 -0.97 5.29 -4.94
CA LEU A 83 -0.98 6.60 -5.61
C LEU A 83 -0.66 6.50 -7.10
N ASN A 84 0.26 5.61 -7.49
CA ASN A 84 0.56 5.35 -8.91
C ASN A 84 -0.64 4.77 -9.65
N VAL A 85 -1.35 3.81 -9.05
CA VAL A 85 -2.61 3.28 -9.60
C VAL A 85 -3.65 4.40 -9.72
N ALA A 86 -3.84 5.22 -8.68
CA ALA A 86 -4.75 6.36 -8.71
C ALA A 86 -4.35 7.45 -9.72
N ASN A 87 -3.06 7.51 -10.08
CA ASN A 87 -2.50 8.39 -11.11
C ASN A 87 -2.39 7.70 -12.49
N ASN A 88 -3.17 6.64 -12.74
CA ASN A 88 -3.24 5.93 -14.01
C ASN A 88 -1.89 5.33 -14.50
N CYS A 89 -0.97 4.98 -13.60
CA CYS A 89 0.15 4.09 -13.91
C CYS A 89 -0.28 2.66 -13.57
N HIS A 90 -0.84 1.91 -14.52
CA HIS A 90 -1.34 0.56 -14.24
C HIS A 90 -0.37 -0.51 -14.79
N SER A 91 -0.17 -1.59 -14.03
CA SER A 91 0.52 -2.82 -14.48
C SER A 91 -0.29 -4.03 -14.02
N CYS A 92 -0.58 -4.98 -14.90
CA CYS A 92 -1.38 -6.17 -14.55
C CYS A 92 -0.75 -7.05 -13.46
N GLN A 93 0.53 -6.83 -13.15
CA GLN A 93 1.27 -7.59 -12.15
C GLN A 93 1.19 -6.96 -10.74
N ILE A 94 0.68 -5.73 -10.60
CA ILE A 94 0.74 -4.98 -9.34
C ILE A 94 -0.46 -5.19 -8.42
N ASP A 95 -1.67 -5.39 -8.97
CA ASP A 95 -2.91 -5.42 -8.18
C ASP A 95 -2.87 -6.47 -7.07
N ASN A 96 -2.50 -7.72 -7.41
CA ASN A 96 -2.34 -8.79 -6.42
C ASN A 96 -1.25 -8.48 -5.39
N THR A 97 -0.19 -7.77 -5.79
CA THR A 97 0.90 -7.41 -4.88
C THR A 97 0.46 -6.32 -3.90
N ILE A 98 -0.34 -5.34 -4.35
CA ILE A 98 -0.95 -4.33 -3.48
C ILE A 98 -1.88 -5.01 -2.48
N GLU A 99 -2.75 -5.93 -2.94
CA GLU A 99 -3.66 -6.67 -2.07
C GLU A 99 -2.90 -7.48 -1.01
N ASP A 100 -1.89 -8.26 -1.41
CA ASP A 100 -1.07 -9.04 -0.48
C ASP A 100 -0.31 -8.14 0.52
N ALA A 101 0.17 -6.98 0.09
CA ALA A 101 0.85 -6.02 0.96
C ALA A 101 -0.11 -5.34 1.94
N ASP A 102 -1.34 -5.06 1.52
CA ASP A 102 -2.39 -4.61 2.43
C ASP A 102 -2.76 -5.69 3.44
N GLN A 103 -2.90 -6.95 3.02
CA GLN A 103 -3.11 -8.06 3.95
C GLN A 103 -1.95 -8.17 4.95
N TRP A 104 -0.70 -8.02 4.49
CA TRP A 104 0.48 -8.01 5.36
C TRP A 104 0.42 -6.85 6.36
N MET A 105 0.08 -5.63 5.94
CA MET A 105 -0.08 -4.46 6.82
C MET A 105 -1.31 -4.57 7.74
N GLY A 106 -2.34 -5.30 7.33
CA GLY A 106 -3.58 -5.52 8.07
C GLY A 106 -3.54 -6.72 9.02
N ALA A 107 -2.51 -7.56 8.96
CA ALA A 107 -2.32 -8.71 9.85
C ALA A 107 -1.92 -8.26 11.27
N ILE A 108 -2.81 -7.57 11.96
CA ILE A 108 -2.64 -7.08 13.34
C ILE A 108 -3.05 -8.19 14.32
N PRO A 109 -2.25 -8.50 15.37
CA PRO A 109 -1.04 -7.80 15.83
C PRO A 109 0.28 -8.41 15.30
N TYR A 110 0.24 -9.24 14.26
CA TYR A 110 1.38 -10.04 13.82
C TYR A 110 2.46 -9.23 13.09
N PHE A 111 2.09 -8.38 12.13
CA PHE A 111 3.02 -7.63 11.29
C PHE A 111 2.79 -6.11 11.34
N GLY A 112 1.55 -5.68 11.06
CA GLY A 112 1.16 -4.29 11.10
C GLY A 112 0.60 -3.86 12.46
N PRO A 113 0.12 -2.61 12.60
CA PRO A 113 0.18 -1.55 11.59
C PRO A 113 1.61 -0.98 11.46
N VAL A 114 1.76 0.14 10.74
CA VAL A 114 3.04 0.87 10.70
C VAL A 114 3.51 1.24 12.11
N GLY A 115 4.79 0.99 12.40
CA GLY A 115 5.37 1.17 13.74
C GLY A 115 5.38 -0.07 14.63
N SER A 116 4.96 -1.24 14.13
CA SER A 116 4.94 -2.49 14.92
C SER A 116 6.31 -3.15 15.14
N GLY A 117 7.41 -2.56 14.66
CA GLY A 117 8.76 -2.99 15.01
C GLY A 117 9.24 -4.25 14.28
N VAL A 118 8.75 -4.50 13.06
CA VAL A 118 9.13 -5.69 12.27
C VAL A 118 10.60 -5.58 11.86
N LYS A 119 11.44 -6.47 12.39
CA LYS A 119 12.87 -6.49 12.04
C LYS A 119 13.11 -7.10 10.67
N ALA A 120 14.15 -6.62 9.97
CA ALA A 120 14.60 -7.20 8.71
C ALA A 120 14.98 -8.69 8.79
N SER A 121 15.36 -9.17 9.98
CA SER A 121 15.72 -10.57 10.25
C SER A 121 14.57 -11.41 10.77
N SER A 122 13.35 -10.86 10.83
CA SER A 122 12.18 -11.58 11.35
C SER A 122 11.53 -12.44 10.27
N ASP A 123 10.83 -13.49 10.68
CA ASP A 123 10.09 -14.35 9.76
C ASP A 123 9.03 -13.58 8.98
N ALA A 124 8.35 -12.61 9.62
CA ALA A 124 7.40 -11.70 8.97
C ALA A 124 7.98 -11.00 7.73
N TRP A 125 9.27 -10.62 7.79
CA TRP A 125 9.96 -9.97 6.67
C TRP A 125 10.55 -10.99 5.69
N GLN A 126 11.16 -12.07 6.16
CA GLN A 126 11.98 -12.97 5.32
C GLN A 126 11.22 -14.17 4.75
N LYS A 127 10.13 -14.59 5.38
CA LYS A 127 9.44 -15.85 5.08
C LYS A 127 7.95 -15.66 4.86
N ARG A 128 7.39 -16.56 4.05
CA ARG A 128 5.94 -16.78 4.02
C ARG A 128 5.50 -17.26 5.41
N THR A 129 4.45 -16.67 5.93
CA THR A 129 3.93 -16.98 7.26
C THR A 129 2.46 -17.37 7.16
N GLU A 130 2.11 -18.49 7.79
CA GLU A 130 0.73 -18.95 7.92
C GLU A 130 0.11 -18.30 9.15
N ILE A 131 -0.93 -17.49 8.95
CA ILE A 131 -1.73 -16.90 10.03
C ILE A 131 -3.14 -17.44 9.88
N GLU A 132 -3.54 -18.30 10.81
CA GLU A 132 -4.82 -19.01 10.75
C GLU A 132 -5.01 -19.77 9.42
N LYS A 133 -5.87 -19.26 8.53
CA LYS A 133 -6.17 -19.84 7.21
C LYS A 133 -5.51 -19.07 6.05
N CYS A 134 -4.76 -18.01 6.37
CA CYS A 134 -4.15 -17.12 5.40
C CYS A 134 -2.66 -17.43 5.25
N SER A 135 -2.22 -17.67 4.02
CA SER A 135 -0.80 -17.82 3.69
C SER A 135 -0.26 -16.50 3.19
N ILE A 136 0.35 -15.71 4.07
CA ILE A 136 0.81 -14.35 3.74
C ILE A 136 2.25 -14.41 3.20
N PRO A 137 2.53 -13.85 2.01
CA PRO A 137 3.89 -13.76 1.49
C PRO A 137 4.83 -12.98 2.41
N SER A 138 6.14 -13.15 2.23
CA SER A 138 7.12 -12.42 3.03
C SER A 138 7.09 -10.92 2.72
N GLY A 139 7.29 -10.08 3.74
CA GLY A 139 7.34 -8.63 3.55
C GLY A 139 8.43 -8.20 2.56
N GLU A 140 9.58 -8.88 2.54
CA GLU A 140 10.65 -8.61 1.58
C GLU A 140 10.24 -8.89 0.13
N TYR A 141 9.53 -10.00 -0.11
CA TYR A 141 9.05 -10.37 -1.44
C TYR A 141 8.07 -9.33 -1.97
N LEU A 142 7.10 -8.92 -1.13
CA LEU A 142 6.10 -7.92 -1.47
C LEU A 142 6.75 -6.55 -1.72
N TYR A 143 7.64 -6.12 -0.82
CA TYR A 143 8.37 -4.86 -0.97
C TYR A 143 9.16 -4.80 -2.28
N LYS A 144 9.91 -5.85 -2.65
CA LYS A 144 10.71 -5.85 -3.89
C LYS A 144 9.86 -5.65 -5.14
N LYS A 145 8.65 -6.23 -5.17
CA LYS A 145 7.72 -6.06 -6.29
C LYS A 145 7.13 -4.64 -6.32
N LEU A 146 6.70 -4.12 -5.17
CA LEU A 146 6.21 -2.74 -5.07
C LEU A 146 7.31 -1.74 -5.46
N ASP A 147 8.54 -1.96 -5.02
CA ASP A 147 9.69 -1.12 -5.34
C ASP A 147 10.01 -1.16 -6.84
N ALA A 148 10.04 -2.34 -7.46
CA ALA A 148 10.21 -2.46 -8.91
C ALA A 148 9.14 -1.67 -9.68
N TYR A 149 7.87 -1.85 -9.32
CA TYR A 149 6.76 -1.12 -9.93
C TYR A 149 6.85 0.40 -9.75
N ASN A 150 7.09 0.86 -8.51
CA ASN A 150 7.19 2.29 -8.21
C ASN A 150 8.39 2.98 -8.89
N ASN A 151 9.36 2.20 -9.37
CA ASN A 151 10.50 2.67 -10.15
C ASN A 151 10.39 2.33 -11.65
N GLY A 152 9.22 1.92 -12.14
CA GLY A 152 8.96 1.66 -13.57
C GLY A 152 9.68 0.42 -14.14
N GLN A 153 9.93 -0.58 -13.29
CA GLN A 153 10.67 -1.81 -13.63
C GLN A 153 9.76 -3.05 -13.72
N LEU A 154 8.43 -2.85 -13.77
CA LEU A 154 7.39 -3.89 -13.80
C LEU A 154 6.37 -3.62 -14.93
#